data_AF-A0A7H4NW95-F1
#
_entry.id   AF-A0A7H4NW95-F1
#
_cell.length_a   1.000
_cell.length_b   1.000
_cell.length_c   1.000
_cell.angle_alpha   90.00
_cell.angle_beta   90.00
_cell.angle_gamma   90.00
#
_symmetry.space_group_name_H-M   'P 1'
#
loop_
_entity.id
_entity.type
_entity.pdbx_description
1 polymer ?
#
loop_
_entity_poly.entity_id
_entity_poly.type
_entity_poly.pdbx_seq_one_letter_code
_entity_poly.pdbx_strand_id
1 'polypeptide(L)'
;MALSEKLNLDRDTYSVSIPLGATINMAGAAITITVLTLAAVHTLNVPVDLPTALLLSVVASLCACGASGVAGGSLLLIPLACNMFGIPNDVAMQVVAVGFIIGVLQDSCETALNSSTDVLFTAAACIAEDEQIAKNALRN
;
A
#
# COMPACT_ATOMS: atom_id res chain seq x y z
N MET A 1 3.93 4.18 16.39
CA MET A 1 3.91 4.97 17.65
C MET A 1 5.26 4.97 18.36
N ALA A 2 5.70 3.86 18.99
CA ALA A 2 6.97 3.85 19.74
C ALA A 2 8.22 4.21 18.89
N LEU A 3 8.23 3.84 17.61
CA LEU A 3 9.32 4.24 16.71
C LEU A 3 9.34 5.76 16.47
N SER A 4 8.18 6.38 16.25
CA SER A 4 8.04 7.84 16.08
C SER A 4 8.52 8.60 17.31
N GLU A 5 8.23 8.09 18.51
CA GLU A 5 8.72 8.63 19.78
C GLU A 5 10.25 8.50 19.89
N LYS A 6 10.83 7.35 19.54
CA LYS A 6 12.29 7.15 19.50
C LYS A 6 13.01 8.06 18.50
N LEU A 7 12.32 8.43 17.41
CA LEU A 7 12.80 9.38 16.41
C LEU A 7 12.60 10.84 16.81
N ASN A 8 12.06 11.09 18.02
CA ASN A 8 11.78 12.42 18.56
C ASN A 8 10.90 13.27 17.63
N LEU A 9 9.91 12.63 16.98
CA LEU A 9 8.93 13.31 16.15
C LEU A 9 7.87 14.01 17.00
N ASP A 10 7.28 15.07 16.46
CA ASP A 10 6.21 15.81 17.15
C ASP A 10 5.01 14.90 17.43
N ARG A 11 4.57 14.91 18.71
CA ARG A 11 3.52 14.00 19.19
C ARG A 11 2.15 14.34 18.65
N ASP A 12 1.86 15.62 18.49
CA ASP A 12 0.57 16.06 17.95
C ASP A 12 0.44 15.60 16.49
N THR A 13 1.55 15.60 15.75
CA THR A 13 1.64 15.08 14.38
C THR A 13 1.51 13.56 14.35
N TYR A 14 2.41 12.81 15.00
CA TYR A 14 2.44 11.35 14.84
C TYR A 14 1.25 10.63 15.47
N SER A 15 0.58 11.25 16.46
CA SER A 15 -0.62 10.69 17.08
C SER A 15 -1.83 10.65 16.15
N VAL A 16 -1.86 11.52 15.13
CA VAL A 16 -2.91 11.56 14.11
C VAL A 16 -2.45 10.87 12.82
N SER A 17 -1.23 11.15 12.36
CA SER A 17 -0.76 10.68 11.06
C SER A 17 -0.57 9.17 11.01
N ILE A 18 -0.11 8.52 12.09
CA ILE A 18 0.16 7.07 12.09
C ILE A 18 -1.15 6.26 12.05
N PRO A 19 -2.16 6.49 12.90
CA PRO A 19 -3.44 5.77 12.79
C PRO A 19 -4.14 6.03 11.47
N LEU A 20 -4.06 7.26 10.95
CA LEU A 20 -4.60 7.61 9.65
C LEU A 20 -3.88 6.83 8.53
N GLY A 21 -2.54 6.91 8.48
CA GLY A 21 -1.69 6.19 7.53
C GLY A 21 -1.95 4.68 7.53
N ALA A 22 -2.05 4.06 8.70
CA ALA A 22 -2.36 2.64 8.84
C ALA A 22 -3.68 2.22 8.14
N THR A 23 -4.57 3.15 7.84
CA THR A 23 -5.80 2.90 7.08
C THR A 23 -5.69 3.25 5.59
N ILE A 24 -5.18 4.43 5.25
CA ILE A 24 -5.20 4.91 3.85
C ILE A 24 -3.91 4.65 3.08
N ASN A 25 -2.76 4.57 3.76
CA ASN A 25 -1.45 4.35 3.14
C ASN A 25 -1.18 2.84 3.00
N MET A 26 -1.80 2.26 1.97
CA MET A 26 -1.67 0.82 1.67
C MET A 26 -0.84 0.55 0.40
N ALA A 27 0.37 1.13 0.32
CA ALA A 27 1.27 0.93 -0.82
C ALA A 27 1.70 -0.53 -1.01
N GLY A 28 1.95 -1.26 0.09
CA GLY A 28 2.22 -2.69 0.08
C GLY A 28 1.06 -3.51 -0.47
N ALA A 29 -0.19 -3.15 -0.13
CA ALA A 29 -1.38 -3.82 -0.66
C ALA A 29 -1.53 -3.58 -2.17
N ALA A 30 -1.28 -2.34 -2.62
CA ALA A 30 -1.29 -2.01 -4.05
C ALA A 30 -0.25 -2.84 -4.82
N ILE A 31 0.93 -3.05 -4.24
CA ILE A 31 1.98 -3.92 -4.79
C ILE A 31 1.49 -5.38 -4.82
N THR A 32 0.93 -5.90 -3.73
CA THR A 32 0.39 -7.27 -3.66
C THR A 32 -0.62 -7.52 -4.79
N ILE A 33 -1.62 -6.65 -4.92
CA ILE A 33 -2.67 -6.74 -5.95
C ILE A 33 -2.04 -6.75 -7.34
N THR A 34 -1.18 -5.76 -7.63
CA THR A 34 -0.55 -5.59 -8.94
C THR A 34 0.32 -6.80 -9.29
N VAL A 35 1.18 -7.24 -8.38
CA VAL A 35 2.15 -8.32 -8.61
C VAL A 35 1.44 -9.66 -8.80
N LEU A 36 0.46 -9.98 -7.95
CA LEU A 36 -0.28 -11.24 -8.08
C LEU A 36 -1.14 -11.27 -9.34
N THR A 37 -1.76 -10.15 -9.72
CA THR A 37 -2.49 -10.05 -11.00
C THR A 37 -1.55 -10.20 -12.20
N LEU A 38 -0.41 -9.51 -12.22
CA LEU A 38 0.56 -9.64 -13.32
C LEU A 38 1.18 -11.04 -13.39
N ALA A 39 1.38 -11.70 -12.26
CA ALA A 39 1.81 -13.09 -12.21
C ALA A 39 0.76 -14.03 -12.83
N ALA A 40 -0.52 -13.81 -12.53
CA ALA A 40 -1.62 -14.59 -13.13
C ALA A 40 -1.70 -14.36 -14.65
N VAL A 41 -1.66 -13.10 -15.07
CA VAL A 41 -1.64 -12.72 -16.49
C VAL A 41 -0.47 -13.38 -17.22
N HIS A 42 0.73 -13.30 -16.66
CA HIS A 42 1.92 -13.92 -17.23
C HIS A 42 1.76 -15.45 -17.34
N THR A 43 1.25 -16.10 -16.29
CA THR A 43 1.01 -17.54 -16.25
C THR A 43 0.00 -18.00 -17.32
N LEU A 44 -1.01 -17.18 -17.58
CA LEU A 44 -2.06 -17.46 -18.56
C LEU A 44 -1.70 -17.00 -19.99
N ASN A 45 -0.49 -16.47 -20.20
CA ASN A 45 -0.05 -15.89 -21.47
C ASN A 45 -1.00 -14.80 -22.01
N VAL A 46 -1.62 -14.03 -21.11
CA VAL A 46 -2.42 -12.87 -21.51
C VAL A 46 -1.47 -11.72 -21.87
N PRO A 47 -1.59 -11.11 -23.06
CA PRO A 47 -0.72 -10.01 -23.44
C PRO A 47 -1.00 -8.77 -22.58
N VAL A 48 0.07 -8.11 -22.12
CA VAL A 48 0.00 -6.85 -21.38
C VAL A 48 0.90 -5.84 -22.04
N ASP A 49 0.33 -4.72 -22.42
CA ASP A 49 1.06 -3.54 -22.83
C ASP A 49 1.34 -2.63 -21.63
N LEU A 50 2.38 -1.80 -21.75
CA LEU A 50 2.81 -0.90 -20.68
C LEU A 50 1.67 0.05 -20.19
N PRO A 51 0.84 0.65 -21.06
CA PRO A 51 -0.30 1.45 -20.61
C PRO A 51 -1.27 0.70 -19.69
N THR A 52 -1.65 -0.53 -20.03
CA THR A 52 -2.58 -1.32 -19.19
C THR A 52 -1.94 -1.73 -17.88
N ALA A 53 -0.64 -2.04 -17.86
CA ALA A 53 0.10 -2.30 -16.63
C ALA A 53 0.13 -1.06 -15.70
N LEU A 54 0.32 0.14 -16.25
CA LEU A 54 0.26 1.38 -15.49
C LEU A 54 -1.15 1.65 -14.95
N LEU A 55 -2.18 1.41 -15.77
CA LEU A 55 -3.57 1.54 -15.34
C LEU A 55 -3.89 0.59 -14.18
N LEU A 56 -3.43 -0.66 -14.26
CA LEU A 56 -3.53 -1.62 -13.16
C LEU A 56 -2.92 -1.07 -11.88
N SER A 57 -1.71 -0.49 -11.93
CA SER A 57 -1.08 0.09 -10.74
C SER A 57 -1.90 1.23 -10.14
N VAL A 58 -2.46 2.13 -10.96
CA VAL A 58 -3.31 3.23 -10.47
C VAL A 58 -4.58 2.67 -9.81
N VAL A 59 -5.27 1.73 -10.47
CA VAL A 59 -6.48 1.10 -9.92
C VAL A 59 -6.17 0.37 -8.62
N ALA A 60 -5.10 -0.41 -8.58
CA ALA A 60 -4.66 -1.13 -7.40
C ALA A 60 -4.37 -0.18 -6.23
N SER A 61 -3.68 0.95 -6.47
CA SER A 61 -3.44 1.97 -5.45
C SER A 61 -4.73 2.57 -4.90
N LEU A 62 -5.70 2.92 -5.77
CA LEU A 62 -6.99 3.46 -5.34
C LEU A 62 -7.81 2.45 -4.54
N CYS A 63 -7.85 1.20 -4.99
CA CYS A 63 -8.57 0.13 -4.30
C CYS A 63 -7.91 -0.23 -2.96
N ALA A 64 -6.59 -0.25 -2.90
CA ALA A 64 -5.83 -0.53 -1.68
C ALA A 64 -6.16 0.46 -0.56
N CYS A 65 -6.31 1.75 -0.85
CA CYS A 65 -6.74 2.74 0.15
C CYS A 65 -8.09 2.41 0.80
N GLY A 66 -8.95 1.61 0.14
CA GLY A 66 -10.25 1.17 0.68
C GLY A 66 -10.23 -0.19 1.37
N ALA A 67 -9.10 -0.89 1.43
CA ALA A 67 -9.02 -2.28 1.88
C ALA A 67 -8.77 -2.45 3.39
N SER A 68 -8.40 -1.39 4.11
CA SER A 68 -7.83 -1.46 5.46
C SER A 68 -8.75 -1.96 6.57
N GLY A 69 -10.05 -2.04 6.32
CA GLY A 69 -11.03 -2.53 7.28
C GLY A 69 -11.19 -4.05 7.28
N VAL A 70 -10.54 -4.78 6.36
CA VAL A 70 -10.77 -6.21 6.15
C VAL A 70 -9.45 -6.98 6.23
N ALA A 71 -9.40 -8.01 7.05
CA ALA A 71 -8.25 -8.91 7.12
C ALA A 71 -8.03 -9.58 5.76
N GLY A 72 -6.81 -9.47 5.20
CA GLY A 72 -6.50 -9.93 3.85
C GLY A 72 -7.20 -9.12 2.74
N GLY A 73 -7.58 -7.86 3.02
CA GLY A 73 -8.31 -7.00 2.09
C GLY A 73 -7.65 -6.83 0.73
N SER A 74 -6.31 -6.82 0.67
CA SER A 74 -5.54 -6.78 -0.59
C SER A 74 -5.82 -8.00 -1.47
N LEU A 75 -5.91 -9.20 -0.88
CA LEU A 75 -6.22 -10.42 -1.62
C LEU A 75 -7.63 -10.39 -2.20
N LEU A 76 -8.60 -9.80 -1.48
CA LEU A 76 -9.99 -9.68 -1.95
C LEU A 76 -10.16 -8.74 -3.15
N LEU A 77 -9.16 -7.91 -3.44
CA LEU A 77 -9.14 -7.00 -4.58
C LEU A 77 -8.45 -7.59 -5.83
N ILE A 78 -7.79 -8.74 -5.69
CA ILE A 78 -7.17 -9.44 -6.83
C ILE A 78 -8.20 -9.81 -7.91
N PRO A 79 -9.42 -10.31 -7.61
CA PRO A 79 -10.41 -10.61 -8.64
C PRO A 79 -10.81 -9.38 -9.48
N LEU A 80 -10.91 -8.21 -8.85
CA LEU A 80 -11.18 -6.96 -9.56
C LEU A 80 -10.06 -6.65 -10.58
N ALA A 81 -8.80 -6.74 -10.14
CA ALA A 81 -7.64 -6.50 -10.99
C ALA A 81 -7.50 -7.56 -12.11
N CYS A 82 -7.73 -8.84 -11.80
CA CYS A 82 -7.76 -9.93 -12.78
C CYS A 82 -8.83 -9.74 -13.85
N ASN A 83 -10.01 -9.21 -13.47
CA ASN A 83 -11.10 -8.95 -14.40
C ASN A 83 -10.73 -7.94 -15.49
N MET A 84 -9.85 -6.97 -15.19
CA MET A 84 -9.34 -5.99 -16.18
C MET A 84 -8.62 -6.67 -17.36
N PHE A 85 -8.10 -7.87 -17.15
CA PHE A 85 -7.39 -8.67 -18.17
C PHE A 85 -8.25 -9.81 -18.73
N GLY A 86 -9.55 -9.82 -18.42
CA GLY A 86 -10.46 -10.88 -18.86
C GLY A 86 -10.24 -12.23 -18.18
N ILE A 87 -9.52 -12.26 -17.04
CA ILE A 87 -9.33 -13.48 -16.27
C ILE A 87 -10.64 -13.79 -15.52
N PRO A 88 -11.19 -15.01 -15.67
CA PRO A 88 -12.45 -15.36 -15.04
C PRO A 88 -12.29 -15.52 -13.52
N ASN A 89 -13.38 -15.29 -12.77
CA ASN A 89 -13.36 -15.22 -11.31
C ASN A 89 -12.93 -16.54 -10.64
N ASP A 90 -13.23 -17.69 -11.23
CA ASP A 90 -12.78 -19.00 -10.74
C ASP A 90 -11.25 -19.11 -10.74
N VAL A 91 -10.59 -18.63 -11.80
CA VAL A 91 -9.13 -18.55 -11.87
C VAL A 91 -8.59 -17.46 -10.95
N ALA A 92 -9.24 -16.30 -10.89
CA ALA A 92 -8.82 -15.23 -9.97
C ALA A 92 -8.86 -15.67 -8.50
N MET A 93 -9.84 -16.48 -8.10
CA MET A 93 -9.91 -17.06 -6.75
C MET A 93 -8.77 -18.06 -6.48
N GLN A 94 -8.21 -18.71 -7.51
CA GLN A 94 -6.99 -19.51 -7.34
C GLN A 94 -5.78 -18.62 -7.03
N VAL A 95 -5.69 -17.44 -7.63
CA VAL A 95 -4.64 -16.45 -7.31
C VAL A 95 -4.74 -15.98 -5.86
N VAL A 96 -5.97 -15.74 -5.38
CA VAL A 96 -6.25 -15.44 -3.96
C VAL A 96 -5.76 -16.59 -3.07
N ALA A 97 -6.05 -17.84 -3.44
CA ALA A 97 -5.58 -19.02 -2.70
C ALA A 97 -4.05 -19.11 -2.66
N VAL A 98 -3.36 -18.80 -3.77
CA VAL A 98 -1.89 -18.69 -3.79
C VAL A 98 -1.42 -17.61 -2.82
N GLY A 99 -2.07 -16.44 -2.81
CA GLY A 99 -1.81 -15.36 -1.86
C GLY A 99 -1.90 -15.82 -0.40
N PHE A 100 -2.93 -16.60 -0.05
CA PHE A 100 -3.06 -17.20 1.28
C PHE A 100 -1.94 -18.21 1.60
N ILE A 101 -1.53 -19.05 0.63
CA ILE A 101 -0.45 -20.03 0.83
C ILE A 101 0.88 -19.33 1.14
N ILE A 102 1.19 -18.26 0.42
CA ILE A 102 2.41 -17.47 0.66
C ILE A 102 2.21 -16.36 1.70
N GLY A 103 1.05 -16.32 2.35
CA GLY A 103 0.56 -15.18 3.12
C GLY A 103 1.49 -14.76 4.24
N VAL A 104 2.20 -15.69 4.89
CA VAL A 104 3.19 -15.34 5.92
C VAL A 104 4.26 -14.41 5.37
N LEU A 105 4.76 -14.67 4.17
CA LEU A 105 5.78 -13.82 3.54
C LEU A 105 5.15 -12.57 2.93
N GLN A 106 4.08 -12.76 2.17
CA GLN A 106 3.42 -11.68 1.43
C GLN A 106 2.84 -10.62 2.38
N ASP A 107 2.04 -11.02 3.37
CA ASP A 107 1.37 -10.10 4.30
C ASP A 107 2.38 -9.42 5.24
N SER A 108 3.44 -10.12 5.64
CA SER A 108 4.53 -9.51 6.41
C SER A 108 5.24 -8.41 5.62
N CYS A 109 5.56 -8.65 4.35
CA CYS A 109 6.17 -7.65 3.47
C CYS A 109 5.21 -6.48 3.20
N GLU A 110 3.95 -6.77 2.90
CA GLU A 110 2.89 -5.78 2.69
C GLU A 110 2.75 -4.87 3.92
N THR A 111 2.58 -5.46 5.10
CA THR A 111 2.40 -4.72 6.36
C THR A 111 3.65 -3.94 6.74
N ALA A 112 4.85 -4.51 6.52
CA ALA A 112 6.11 -3.81 6.77
C ALA A 112 6.26 -2.56 5.88
N LEU A 113 5.90 -2.65 4.59
CA LEU A 113 5.95 -1.52 3.67
C LEU A 113 4.95 -0.43 4.05
N ASN A 114 3.71 -0.80 4.36
CA ASN A 114 2.68 0.15 4.79
C ASN A 114 3.13 0.90 6.05
N SER A 115 3.49 0.16 7.11
CA SER A 115 3.84 0.78 8.39
C SER A 115 5.17 1.54 8.37
N SER A 116 6.16 1.09 7.59
CA SER A 116 7.43 1.82 7.47
C SER A 116 7.25 3.17 6.77
N THR A 117 6.41 3.21 5.73
CA THR A 117 6.14 4.45 5.01
C THR A 117 5.26 5.41 5.81
N ASP A 118 4.38 4.92 6.69
CA ASP A 118 3.66 5.78 7.65
C ASP A 118 4.63 6.59 8.52
N VAL A 119 5.66 5.93 9.06
CA VAL A 119 6.68 6.59 9.88
C VAL A 119 7.56 7.50 9.02
N LEU A 120 7.96 7.07 7.83
CA LEU A 120 8.75 7.87 6.90
C LEU A 120 8.06 9.19 6.56
N PHE A 121 6.79 9.14 6.15
CA PHE A 121 6.04 10.34 5.76
C PHE A 121 5.73 11.23 6.96
N THR A 122 5.45 10.65 8.11
CA THR A 122 5.31 11.41 9.36
C THR A 122 6.59 12.16 9.71
N ALA A 123 7.74 11.50 9.61
CA ALA A 123 9.04 12.12 9.86
C ALA A 123 9.33 13.25 8.86
N ALA A 124 9.08 13.01 7.58
CA ALA A 124 9.26 14.02 6.54
C ALA A 124 8.39 15.26 6.79
N ALA A 125 7.14 15.07 7.23
CA ALA A 125 6.25 16.17 7.58
C ALA A 125 6.76 16.97 8.79
N CYS A 126 7.19 16.29 9.87
CA CYS A 126 7.74 16.95 11.06
C CYS A 126 8.98 17.79 10.72
N ILE A 127 9.90 17.23 9.95
CA ILE A 127 11.13 17.93 9.54
C ILE A 127 10.80 19.18 8.71
N ALA A 128 9.86 19.07 7.77
CA ALA A 128 9.46 20.20 6.94
C ALA A 128 8.81 21.33 7.77
N GLU A 129 8.03 20.98 8.79
CA GLU A 129 7.41 21.93 9.73
C GLU A 129 8.47 22.64 10.58
N ASP A 130 9.41 21.90 11.16
CA ASP A 130 10.52 22.46 11.96
C ASP A 130 11.35 23.46 11.15
N GLU A 131 11.68 23.12 9.90
CA GLU A 131 12.37 24.04 9.00
C GLU A 131 11.58 25.32 8.74
N GLN A 132 10.25 25.21 8.62
CA GLN A 132 9.38 26.35 8.35
C GLN A 132 9.25 27.26 9.58
N ILE A 133 9.16 26.68 10.78
CA ILE A 133 9.19 27.41 12.05
C ILE A 133 10.52 28.16 12.19
N ALA A 134 11.65 27.50 11.95
CA ALA A 134 12.98 28.11 12.02
C ALA A 134 13.12 29.28 11.03
N LYS A 135 12.66 29.12 9.79
CA LYS A 135 12.66 30.19 8.77
C LYS A 135 11.80 31.39 9.19
N ASN A 136 10.66 31.15 9.83
CA ASN A 136 9.78 32.22 10.31
C ASN A 136 10.37 32.95 11.54
N ALA A 137 11.03 32.23 12.44
CA ALA A 137 11.71 32.83 13.59
C ALA A 137 12.86 33.76 13.19
N LEU A 138 13.54 33.48 12.08
CA LEU A 138 14.60 34.35 11.53
C LEU A 138 14.08 35.58 10.77
N ARG A 139 12.78 35.60 10.44
CA ARG A 139 12.13 36.70 9.71
C ARG A 139 11.49 37.74 10.61
N ASN A 140 11.32 37.43 11.89
CA ASN A 140 10.74 38.29 12.93
C ASN A 140 11.82 38.83 13.87
#